data_AF-A0AAJ0EXD1-F1
#
_entry.id   AF-A0AAJ0EXD1-F1
#
_cell.length_a   1.000
_cell.length_b   1.000
_cell.length_c   1.000
_cell.angle_alpha   90.00
_cell.angle_beta   90.00
_cell.angle_gamma   90.00
#
_symmetry.space_group_name_H-M   'P 1'
#
loop_
_entity.id
_entity.type
_entity.pdbx_description
1 polymer ?
#
loop_
_entity_poly.entity_id
_entity_poly.type
_entity_poly.pdbx_seq_one_letter_code
_entity_poly.pdbx_strand_id
1 'polypeptide(L)' 'MVFAWKAAGITYNRYLAVASRVVRRSLKEDKRLVAERRGEMELRFAKWENGKQGDVKNLAEATVNVPPPSS' A
#
# COMPACT_ATOMS: atom_id res chain seq x y z
N MET A 1 11.50 -8.15 21.75
CA MET A 1 11.14 -8.74 20.44
C MET A 1 10.63 -7.62 19.55
N VAL A 2 11.26 -7.34 18.41
CA VAL A 2 10.74 -6.36 17.43
C VAL A 2 9.96 -7.15 16.38
N PHE A 3 8.74 -6.75 16.06
CA PHE A 3 7.96 -7.42 15.01
C PHE A 3 8.68 -7.33 13.66
N ALA A 4 8.65 -8.39 12.86
CA ALA A 4 9.37 -8.48 11.59
C ALA A 4 9.03 -7.34 10.61
N TRP A 5 7.75 -6.92 10.54
CA TRP A 5 7.33 -5.81 9.69
C TRP A 5 7.93 -4.46 10.13
N LYS A 6 8.11 -4.26 11.44
CA LYS A 6 8.71 -3.05 11.99
C LYS A 6 10.22 -3.02 11.72
N ALA A 7 10.89 -4.16 11.82
CA ALA A 7 12.29 -4.31 11.45
C ALA A 7 12.53 -4.08 9.94
N ALA A 8 11.55 -4.40 9.09
CA ALA A 8 11.59 -4.17 7.65
C ALA A 8 11.30 -2.70 7.24
N GLY A 9 11.13 -1.77 8.20
CA GLY A 9 10.82 -0.36 7.91
C GLY A 9 9.41 -0.13 7.36
N ILE A 10 8.51 -1.11 7.49
CA ILE A 10 7.14 -1.04 6.97
C ILE A 10 6.22 -0.39 8.01
N THR A 11 5.34 0.50 7.58
CA THR A 11 4.31 1.06 8.48
C THR A 11 3.23 0.02 8.77
N TYR A 12 2.55 0.15 9.92
CA TYR A 12 1.48 -0.77 10.29
C TYR A 12 0.36 -0.85 9.24
N ASN A 13 -0.01 0.28 8.63
CA ASN A 13 -1.00 0.33 7.54
C ASN A 13 -0.55 -0.48 6.31
N ARG A 14 0.74 -0.42 5.96
CA ARG A 14 1.27 -1.19 4.84
C ARG A 14 1.32 -2.69 5.16
N TYR A 15 1.63 -3.06 6.39
CA TYR A 15 1.51 -4.45 6.86
C TYR A 15 0.07 -4.97 6.71
N LEU A 16 -0.94 -4.23 7.18
CA LEU A 16 -2.35 -4.61 7.04
C LEU A 16 -2.81 -4.69 5.58
N ALA A 17 -2.35 -3.78 4.72
CA ALA A 17 -2.65 -3.81 3.30
C ALA A 17 -2.15 -5.10 2.64
N VAL A 18 -0.91 -5.52 2.96
CA VAL A 18 -0.34 -6.79 2.46
C VAL A 18 -1.10 -7.99 3.04
N ALA A 19 -1.31 -8.04 4.36
CA ALA A 19 -2.01 -9.15 5.00
C ALA A 19 -3.43 -9.34 4.45
N SER A 20 -4.17 -8.25 4.28
CA SER A 20 -5.53 -8.29 3.70
C SER A 20 -5.53 -8.81 2.25
N ARG A 21 -4.51 -8.49 1.44
CA ARG A 21 -4.38 -9.03 0.08
C ARG A 21 -4.21 -10.54 0.09
N VAL A 22 -3.38 -11.07 1.00
CA VAL A 22 -3.19 -12.52 1.15
C VAL A 22 -4.51 -13.18 1.58
N VAL A 23 -5.22 -12.61 2.56
CA VAL A 23 -6.51 -13.15 3.03
C VAL A 23 -7.53 -13.23 1.91
N ARG A 24 -7.67 -12.20 1.06
CA ARG A 24 -8.60 -12.20 -0.08
C ARG A 24 -8.32 -13.36 -1.04
N ARG A 25 -7.04 -13.62 -1.34
CA ARG A 25 -6.59 -14.68 -2.24
C ARG A 25 -6.83 -16.09 -1.70
N SER A 26 -6.91 -16.24 -0.39
CA SER A 26 -7.18 -17.51 0.28
C SER A 26 -8.67 -17.87 0.38
N LEU A 27 -9.58 -17.00 -0.08
CA LEU A 27 -11.02 -17.28 -0.08
C LEU A 27 -11.44 -18.18 -1.25
N LYS A 28 -12.56 -18.91 -1.07
CA LYS A 28 -13.25 -19.61 -2.16
C LYS A 28 -13.70 -18.64 -3.25
N GLU A 29 -13.77 -19.13 -4.50
CA GLU A 29 -14.10 -18.38 -5.72
C GLU A 29 -15.20 -17.32 -5.53
N ASP A 30 -16.38 -17.74 -5.05
CA ASP A 30 -17.57 -16.89 -4.91
C ASP A 30 -17.32 -15.69 -3.98
N LYS A 31 -16.59 -15.92 -2.88
CA LYS A 31 -16.27 -14.89 -1.89
C LYS A 31 -15.05 -14.06 -2.31
N ARG A 32 -14.10 -14.67 -3.01
CA ARG A 32 -12.90 -14.02 -3.54
C ARG A 32 -13.28 -12.94 -4.54
N LEU A 33 -14.21 -13.20 -5.45
CA LEU A 33 -14.63 -12.21 -6.46
C LEU A 33 -15.13 -10.91 -5.83
N VAL A 34 -15.98 -11.02 -4.80
CA VAL A 34 -16.52 -9.85 -4.08
C VAL A 34 -15.43 -9.15 -3.25
N ALA A 35 -14.50 -9.92 -2.67
CA ALA A 35 -13.45 -9.39 -1.82
C ALA A 35 -12.31 -8.71 -2.62
N GLU A 36 -11.96 -9.22 -3.79
CA GLU A 36 -10.93 -8.66 -4.69
C GLU A 36 -11.30 -7.27 -5.20
N ARG A 37 -12.59 -7.00 -5.50
CA ARG A 37 -13.07 -5.66 -5.86
C ARG A 37 -12.75 -4.60 -4.79
N ARG A 38 -12.65 -4.99 -3.52
CA ARG A 38 -12.28 -4.07 -2.41
C ARG A 38 -10.78 -3.81 -2.33
N GLY A 39 -9.97 -4.53 -3.09
CA GLY A 39 -8.51 -4.38 -3.14
C GLY A 39 -8.05 -3.42 -4.24
N GLU A 40 -8.94 -3.04 -5.16
CA GLU A 40 -8.63 -2.07 -6.22
C GLU A 40 -8.49 -0.66 -5.63
N MET A 41 -7.38 0.01 -5.99
CA MET A 41 -7.08 1.36 -5.53
C MET A 41 -6.43 2.14 -6.66
N GLU A 42 -7.19 3.07 -7.25
CA GLU A 42 -6.75 3.92 -8.35
C GLU A 42 -6.58 5.37 -7.90
N LEU A 43 -5.88 5.58 -6.78
CA LEU A 43 -5.64 6.92 -6.26
C LEU A 43 -4.42 7.54 -6.93
N ARG A 44 -4.56 8.80 -7.37
CA ARG A 44 -3.46 9.63 -7.87
C ARG A 44 -3.26 10.83 -6.97
N PHE A 45 -2.02 11.23 -6.75
CA PHE A 45 -1.69 12.39 -5.93
C PHE A 45 -0.61 13.24 -6.62
N ALA A 46 -0.64 14.54 -6.36
CA ALA A 46 0.44 15.45 -6.71
C ALA A 46 0.95 16.10 -5.44
N LYS A 47 2.26 16.09 -5.23
CA LYS A 47 2.88 16.81 -4.11
C LYS A 47 2.92 18.28 -4.45
N TRP A 48 2.37 19.13 -3.58
CA TRP A 48 2.51 20.58 -3.70
C TRP A 48 3.66 21.05 -2.82
N GLU A 49 4.60 21.79 -3.40
CA GLU A 49 5.73 22.38 -2.67
C GLU A 49 5.93 23.81 -3.15
N ASN A 50 6.13 24.75 -2.21
CA ASN A 50 6.37 26.17 -2.51
C ASN A 50 5.33 26.78 -3.49
N GLY A 51 4.06 26.38 -3.35
CA GLY A 51 2.96 26.85 -4.18
C GLY A 51 2.92 26.29 -5.60
N LYS A 52 3.80 25.34 -5.96
CA LYS A 52 3.81 24.67 -7.27
C LYS A 52 3.34 23.24 -7.12
N GLN A 53 2.43 22.84 -8.02
CA GLN A 53 2.01 21.45 -8.16
C GLN A 53 3.13 20.63 -8.80
N GLY A 54 3.57 19.57 -8.14
CA GLY A 54 4.48 18.58 -8.69
C GLY A 54 3.76 17.53 -9.53
N ASP A 55 4.51 16.51 -9.97
CA ASP A 55 3.97 15.49 -10.86
C ASP A 55 2.84 14.67 -10.23
N VAL A 56 1.80 14.40 -11.02
CA VAL A 56 0.69 13.51 -10.64
C VAL A 56 1.16 12.06 -10.73
N LYS A 57 1.37 11.42 -9.58
CA LYS A 57 1.80 10.02 -9.47
C LYS A 57 0.65 9.12 -9.01
N ASN A 58 0.65 7.88 -9.49
CA ASN A 58 -0.24 6.87 -8.92
C ASN A 58 0.26 6.49 -7.51
N LEU A 59 -0.66 6.39 -6.54
CA LEU A 59 -0.34 6.01 -5.17
C LEU A 59 0.31 4.62 -5.12
N ALA A 60 -0.16 3.68 -5.93
CA ALA A 60 0.39 2.32 -5.96
C ALA A 60 1.87 2.32 -6.36
N GLU A 61 2.23 3.09 -7.41
CA GLU A 61 3.60 3.23 -7.89
C GLU A 61 4.50 3.96 -6.89
N ALA A 62 3.99 5.02 -6.26
CA ALA A 62 4.76 5.78 -5.29
C ALA A 62 5.15 4.97 -4.05
N THR A 63 4.30 4.03 -3.60
CA THR A 63 4.63 3.18 -2.42
C THR A 63 5.75 2.17 -2.66
N VAL A 64 6.12 1.89 -3.92
CA VAL A 64 7.21 0.95 -4.27
C VAL A 64 8.58 1.63 -4.23
N ASN A 65 8.62 2.95 -4.46
CA ASN A 65 9.85 3.71 -4.62
C ASN A 65 10.26 4.53 -3.37
N VAL A 66 9.58 4.38 -2.24
CA VAL A 66 10.04 5.02 -0.98
C VAL A 66 11.12 4.12 -0.35
N PRO A 67 12.40 4.53 -0.30
CA PRO A 67 13.41 3.78 0.44
C PRO A 67 13.01 3.71 1.92
N PRO A 68 13.33 2.60 2.62
CA PRO A 68 13.05 2.50 4.05
C PRO A 68 13.68 3.69 4.78
N PRO A 69 13.00 4.27 5.78
CA PRO A 69 13.60 5.34 6.57
C PRO A 69 14.92 4.84 7.15
N SER A 70 16.00 5.59 6.91
CA SER A 70 17.31 5.33 7.52
C SER A 70 17.12 5.19 9.03
N SER A 71 17.52 4.03 9.55
CA SER A 71 17.48 3.71 10.98
C SER A 71 18.33 4.66 11.81
#